data_AF-A0A8S8XZG7-F1
#
_entry.id   AF-A0A8S8XZG7-F1
#
_cell.length_a   1.000
_cell.length_b   1.000
_cell.length_c   1.000
_cell.angle_alpha   90.00
_cell.angle_beta   90.00
_cell.angle_gamma   90.00
#
_symmetry.space_group_name_H-M   'P 1'
#
loop_
_entity.id
_entity.type
_entity.pdbx_description
1 polymer ?
#
loop_
_entity_poly.entity_id
_entity_poly.type
_entity_poly.pdbx_seq_one_letter_code
_entity_poly.pdbx_strand_id
1 'polypeptide(L)'
;MLDEIELQHVDETYKKIAKQMDSGNYSSREFMEYCGKWLSNVKDANDSVILAAYEMNVPIFIPAINDCSIGIGLAMNQSEVKNGISIDSIKDLREIAKMKDLCGDSGIVIVGGGVPKNYSQDSVVMAEMLGYKVKKHRFGIQISTADPRDGDYQAQRSKKPYHGVKTTKIWMK
;
A
#
# COMPACT_ATOMS: atom_id res chain seq x y z
N MET A 1 -11.03 22.51 -4.18
CA MET A 1 -10.81 22.34 -2.72
C MET A 1 -11.64 21.15 -2.32
N LEU A 2 -11.08 20.19 -1.59
CA LEU A 2 -11.85 19.02 -1.12
C LEU A 2 -12.88 19.49 -0.09
N ASP A 3 -14.08 18.92 -0.14
CA ASP A 3 -15.13 19.21 0.85
C ASP A 3 -14.80 18.49 2.17
N GLU A 4 -14.72 19.27 3.25
CA GLU A 4 -14.42 18.75 4.59
C GLU A 4 -15.50 17.79 5.09
N ILE A 5 -16.76 18.03 4.71
CA ILE A 5 -17.89 17.17 5.09
C ILE A 5 -17.76 15.80 4.41
N GLU A 6 -17.34 15.78 3.14
CA GLU A 6 -17.10 14.54 2.42
C GLU A 6 -15.95 13.74 3.04
N LEU A 7 -14.87 14.41 3.46
CA LEU A 7 -13.75 13.77 4.15
C LEU A 7 -14.19 13.14 5.48
N GLN A 8 -15.01 13.84 6.27
CA GLN A 8 -15.56 13.29 7.51
C GLN A 8 -16.45 12.07 7.26
N HIS A 9 -17.23 12.05 6.18
CA HIS A 9 -18.01 10.87 5.79
C HIS A 9 -17.11 9.67 5.45
N VAL A 10 -15.97 9.90 4.82
CA VAL A 10 -14.98 8.85 4.52
C VAL A 10 -14.36 8.31 5.82
N ASP A 11 -13.96 9.17 6.74
CA ASP A 11 -13.40 8.78 8.05
C ASP A 11 -14.39 7.91 8.85
N GLU A 12 -15.65 8.36 8.94
CA GLU A 12 -16.74 7.62 9.58
C GLU A 12 -17.04 6.27 8.89
N THR A 13 -16.86 6.20 7.58
CA THR A 13 -17.05 4.94 6.84
C THR A 13 -16.00 3.90 7.24
N TYR A 14 -14.72 4.27 7.31
CA TYR A 14 -13.66 3.35 7.75
C TYR A 14 -13.83 2.93 9.21
N LYS A 15 -14.29 3.84 10.08
CA LYS A 15 -14.67 3.51 11.46
C LYS A 15 -15.78 2.45 11.49
N LYS A 16 -16.84 2.61 10.68
CA LYS A 16 -17.94 1.64 10.59
C LYS A 16 -17.47 0.26 10.11
N ILE A 17 -16.58 0.21 9.12
CA ILE A 17 -15.97 -1.05 8.65
C ILE A 17 -15.19 -1.70 9.79
N ALA A 18 -14.34 -0.93 10.48
CA ALA A 18 -13.53 -1.42 11.59
C ALA A 18 -14.37 -1.98 12.76
N LYS A 19 -15.56 -1.42 13.02
CA LYS A 19 -16.51 -1.94 14.03
C LYS A 19 -17.12 -3.29 13.67
N GLN A 20 -17.17 -3.64 12.39
CA GLN A 20 -17.73 -4.91 11.91
C GLN A 20 -16.69 -6.03 11.87
N MET A 21 -15.43 -5.73 12.13
CA MET A 21 -14.34 -6.69 12.16
C MET A 21 -14.17 -7.28 13.55
N ASP A 22 -13.77 -8.55 13.61
CA ASP A 22 -13.37 -9.19 14.85
C ASP A 22 -12.10 -8.54 15.41
N SER A 23 -11.97 -8.53 16.74
CA SER A 23 -10.78 -8.00 17.39
C SER A 23 -9.52 -8.74 16.96
N GLY A 24 -8.42 -8.01 16.77
CA GLY A 24 -7.17 -8.62 16.30
C GLY A 24 -6.18 -7.66 15.68
N ASN A 25 -5.02 -8.20 15.31
CA ASN A 25 -3.96 -7.50 14.62
C ASN A 25 -3.97 -7.85 13.14
N TYR A 26 -4.25 -6.85 12.32
CA TYR A 26 -4.42 -6.98 10.87
C TYR A 26 -3.29 -6.30 10.12
N SER A 27 -2.96 -6.80 8.94
CA SER A 27 -2.15 -6.09 7.98
C SER A 27 -3.01 -5.02 7.27
N SER A 28 -2.42 -3.99 6.67
CA SER A 28 -3.19 -3.07 5.82
C SER A 28 -3.83 -3.82 4.66
N ARG A 29 -3.16 -4.86 4.11
CA ARG A 29 -3.75 -5.72 3.07
C ARG A 29 -5.04 -6.39 3.53
N GLU A 30 -5.04 -6.98 4.72
CA GLU A 30 -6.26 -7.59 5.27
C GLU A 30 -7.34 -6.55 5.47
N PHE A 31 -7.03 -5.39 6.05
CA PHE A 31 -8.01 -4.32 6.21
C PHE A 31 -8.61 -3.88 4.87
N MET A 32 -7.78 -3.75 3.82
CA MET A 32 -8.27 -3.41 2.47
C MET A 32 -9.15 -4.49 1.86
N GLU A 33 -8.95 -5.77 2.20
CA GLU A 33 -9.84 -6.87 1.81
C GLU A 33 -11.23 -6.72 2.46
N TYR A 34 -11.29 -6.34 3.74
CA TYR A 34 -12.56 -6.00 4.41
C TYR A 34 -13.23 -4.77 3.78
N CYS A 35 -12.47 -3.74 3.42
CA CYS A 35 -13.01 -2.58 2.70
C CYS A 35 -13.60 -2.97 1.34
N GLY A 36 -12.91 -3.80 0.57
CA GLY A 36 -13.39 -4.31 -0.71
C GLY A 36 -14.67 -5.14 -0.58
N LYS A 37 -14.71 -6.04 0.41
CA LYS A 37 -15.91 -6.81 0.75
C LYS A 37 -17.07 -5.92 1.20
N TRP A 38 -16.79 -4.85 1.95
CA TRP A 38 -17.83 -3.89 2.32
C TRP A 38 -18.37 -3.18 1.08
N LEU A 39 -17.48 -2.70 0.20
CA LEU A 39 -17.84 -2.03 -1.06
C LEU A 39 -18.63 -2.93 -2.02
N SER A 40 -18.40 -4.25 -2.01
CA SER A 40 -19.15 -5.17 -2.88
C SER A 40 -20.65 -5.26 -2.52
N ASN A 41 -21.03 -4.73 -1.34
CA ASN A 41 -22.43 -4.66 -0.90
C ASN A 41 -23.01 -3.24 -1.06
N VAL A 42 -22.24 -2.28 -1.55
CA VAL A 42 -22.65 -0.89 -1.74
C VAL A 42 -23.14 -0.69 -3.18
N LYS A 43 -24.25 0.02 -3.35
CA LYS A 43 -24.75 0.39 -4.68
C LYS A 43 -23.84 1.45 -5.31
N ASP A 44 -23.68 1.37 -6.63
CA ASP A 44 -22.97 2.36 -7.43
C ASP A 44 -21.47 2.52 -7.07
N ALA A 45 -20.83 1.46 -6.56
CA ALA A 45 -19.41 1.43 -6.23
C ALA A 45 -18.50 0.97 -7.39
N ASN A 46 -19.04 0.82 -8.61
CA ASN A 46 -18.37 0.17 -9.75
C ASN A 46 -17.09 0.89 -10.21
N ASP A 47 -16.95 2.19 -9.94
CA ASP A 47 -15.76 2.97 -10.30
C ASP A 47 -14.65 2.90 -9.22
N SER A 48 -14.85 2.10 -8.16
CA SER A 48 -13.90 1.96 -7.07
C SER A 48 -12.74 1.03 -7.41
N VAL A 49 -11.51 1.55 -7.30
CA VAL A 49 -10.27 0.77 -7.41
C VAL A 49 -10.17 -0.30 -6.32
N ILE A 50 -10.67 -0.01 -5.11
CA ILE A 50 -10.65 -0.96 -3.99
C ILE A 50 -11.59 -2.13 -4.29
N LEU A 51 -12.77 -1.86 -4.85
CA LEU A 51 -13.72 -2.91 -5.24
C LEU A 51 -13.12 -3.78 -6.36
N ALA A 52 -12.61 -3.17 -7.42
CA ALA A 52 -11.99 -3.90 -8.52
C ALA A 52 -10.81 -4.77 -8.05
N ALA A 53 -9.96 -4.24 -7.16
CA ALA A 53 -8.85 -5.00 -6.60
C ALA A 53 -9.34 -6.20 -5.77
N TYR A 54 -10.39 -6.03 -4.96
CA TYR A 54 -10.99 -7.11 -4.19
C TYR A 54 -11.57 -8.21 -5.10
N GLU A 55 -12.38 -7.84 -6.10
CA GLU A 55 -12.98 -8.79 -7.04
C GLU A 55 -11.93 -9.57 -7.85
N MET A 56 -10.80 -8.93 -8.18
CA MET A 56 -9.69 -9.53 -8.90
C MET A 56 -8.66 -10.23 -7.99
N ASN A 57 -8.87 -10.28 -6.68
CA ASN A 57 -7.91 -10.80 -5.69
C ASN A 57 -6.52 -10.14 -5.80
N VAL A 58 -6.49 -8.84 -6.10
CA VAL A 58 -5.26 -8.02 -6.15
C VAL A 58 -5.02 -7.40 -4.78
N PRO A 59 -3.91 -7.72 -4.09
CA PRO A 59 -3.65 -7.18 -2.76
C PRO A 59 -3.27 -5.69 -2.81
N ILE A 60 -3.83 -4.90 -1.89
CA ILE A 60 -3.48 -3.48 -1.69
C ILE A 60 -2.73 -3.34 -0.37
N PHE A 61 -1.51 -2.80 -0.40
CA PHE A 61 -0.74 -2.46 0.80
C PHE A 61 -0.70 -0.95 0.99
N ILE A 62 -0.88 -0.49 2.22
CA ILE A 62 -0.80 0.93 2.61
C ILE A 62 0.17 1.07 3.78
N PRO A 63 1.48 1.26 3.53
CA PRO A 63 2.50 1.21 4.58
C PRO A 63 2.39 2.34 5.62
N ALA A 64 1.84 3.48 5.21
CA ALA A 64 1.60 4.65 6.06
C ALA A 64 0.09 4.89 6.24
N ILE A 65 -0.65 3.84 6.61
CA ILE A 65 -2.12 3.88 6.71
C ILE A 65 -2.63 4.91 7.73
N ASN A 66 -1.82 5.25 8.73
CA ASN A 66 -2.16 6.22 9.77
C ASN A 66 -2.19 7.67 9.27
N ASP A 67 -1.57 7.95 8.12
CA ASP A 67 -1.47 9.30 7.52
C ASP A 67 -2.51 9.50 6.41
N CYS A 68 -3.76 9.09 6.67
CA CYS A 68 -4.90 9.30 5.78
C CYS A 68 -6.25 9.09 6.52
N SER A 69 -7.37 9.29 5.82
CA SER A 69 -8.73 9.06 6.34
C SER A 69 -8.97 7.67 6.94
N ILE A 70 -8.29 6.64 6.42
CA ILE A 70 -8.36 5.31 7.02
C ILE A 70 -7.82 5.35 8.45
N GLY A 71 -6.63 5.92 8.63
CA GLY A 71 -5.99 6.09 9.93
C GLY A 71 -6.85 6.85 10.93
N ILE A 72 -7.50 7.93 10.48
CA ILE A 72 -8.42 8.72 11.30
C ILE A 72 -9.61 7.86 11.74
N GLY A 73 -10.28 7.17 10.82
CA GLY A 73 -11.40 6.29 11.13
C GLY A 73 -11.04 5.15 12.10
N LEU A 74 -9.83 4.57 11.94
CA LEU A 74 -9.30 3.56 12.85
C LEU A 74 -9.03 4.12 14.25
N ALA A 75 -8.43 5.31 14.34
CA ALA A 75 -8.19 5.97 15.63
C ALA A 75 -9.51 6.30 16.35
N MET A 76 -10.54 6.74 15.61
CA MET A 76 -11.89 6.96 16.15
C MET A 76 -12.53 5.66 16.64
N ASN A 77 -12.29 4.53 15.96
CA ASN A 77 -12.78 3.23 16.43
C ASN A 77 -12.08 2.80 17.72
N GLN A 78 -10.76 2.97 17.81
CA GLN A 78 -9.97 2.58 18.98
C GLN A 78 -10.28 3.43 20.22
N SER A 79 -10.71 4.69 20.06
CA SER A 79 -11.15 5.51 21.19
C SER A 79 -12.47 5.04 21.81
N GLU A 80 -13.32 4.36 21.03
CA GLU A 80 -14.61 3.82 21.47
C GLU A 80 -14.55 2.34 21.87
N VAL A 81 -13.63 1.57 21.29
CA VAL A 81 -13.52 0.11 21.47
C VAL A 81 -12.14 -0.27 22.00
N LYS A 82 -12.05 -0.60 23.29
CA LYS A 82 -10.77 -0.89 23.98
C LYS A 82 -9.97 -2.07 23.40
N ASN A 83 -10.65 -3.09 22.89
CA ASN A 83 -10.04 -4.30 22.32
C ASN A 83 -10.52 -4.51 20.88
N GLY A 84 -10.51 -3.45 20.07
CA GLY A 84 -10.91 -3.51 18.67
C GLY A 84 -9.78 -4.03 17.78
N ILE A 85 -9.85 -3.68 16.50
CA ILE A 85 -8.78 -3.98 15.55
C ILE A 85 -7.57 -3.07 15.75
N SER A 86 -6.40 -3.57 15.40
CA SER A 86 -5.15 -2.80 15.25
C SER A 86 -4.48 -3.15 13.94
N ILE A 87 -3.72 -2.21 13.37
CA ILE A 87 -2.91 -2.47 12.19
C ILE A 87 -1.46 -2.75 12.59
N ASP A 88 -0.94 -3.89 12.15
CA ASP A 88 0.45 -4.31 12.28
C ASP A 88 1.19 -4.05 10.96
N SER A 89 1.92 -2.93 10.90
CA SER A 89 2.74 -2.58 9.73
C SER A 89 3.92 -3.54 9.50
N ILE A 90 4.37 -4.26 10.54
CA ILE A 90 5.39 -5.30 10.41
C ILE A 90 4.79 -6.56 9.78
N LYS A 91 3.49 -6.82 9.98
CA LYS A 91 2.76 -7.86 9.24
C LYS A 91 2.73 -7.58 7.75
N ASP A 92 2.49 -6.33 7.33
CA ASP A 92 2.53 -5.97 5.91
C ASP A 92 3.89 -6.30 5.28
N LEU A 93 5.00 -5.95 5.95
CA LEU A 93 6.35 -6.22 5.46
C LEU A 93 6.61 -7.72 5.29
N ARG A 94 6.13 -8.54 6.23
CA ARG A 94 6.25 -10.00 6.14
C ARG A 94 5.42 -10.57 4.99
N GLU A 95 4.21 -10.06 4.80
CA GLU A 95 3.32 -10.50 3.72
C GLU A 95 3.86 -10.15 2.34
N ILE A 96 4.29 -8.91 2.11
CA ILE A 96 4.85 -8.51 0.81
C ILE A 96 6.16 -9.26 0.48
N ALA A 97 6.99 -9.52 1.50
CA ALA A 97 8.19 -10.35 1.34
C ALA A 97 7.83 -11.79 0.96
N LYS A 98 6.79 -12.36 1.59
CA LYS A 98 6.30 -13.70 1.24
C LYS A 98 5.74 -13.73 -0.18
N MET A 99 5.04 -12.69 -0.62
CA MET A 99 4.60 -12.58 -2.01
C MET A 99 5.78 -12.51 -2.97
N LYS A 100 6.87 -11.81 -2.62
CA LYS A 100 8.09 -11.77 -3.43
C LYS A 100 8.76 -13.14 -3.58
N ASP A 101 8.73 -13.95 -2.52
CA ASP A 101 9.18 -15.35 -2.53
C ASP A 101 8.36 -16.21 -3.52
N LEU A 102 7.04 -16.07 -3.47
CA LEU A 102 6.12 -16.87 -4.28
C LEU A 102 6.04 -16.43 -5.76
N CYS A 103 6.26 -15.15 -6.08
CA CYS A 103 5.96 -14.60 -7.41
C CYS A 103 7.00 -14.90 -8.51
N GLY A 104 8.14 -15.53 -8.17
CA GLY A 104 9.20 -15.82 -9.13
C GLY A 104 9.83 -14.56 -9.72
N ASP A 105 9.84 -14.46 -11.06
CA ASP A 105 10.33 -13.29 -11.77
C ASP A 105 9.28 -12.16 -11.72
N SER A 106 9.68 -10.97 -11.26
CA SER A 106 8.77 -9.83 -11.11
C SER A 106 9.31 -8.55 -11.74
N GLY A 107 8.45 -7.57 -12.00
CA GLY A 107 8.80 -6.21 -12.39
C GLY A 107 8.00 -5.21 -11.56
N ILE A 108 8.44 -3.96 -11.52
CA ILE A 108 7.75 -2.88 -10.79
C ILE A 108 7.41 -1.71 -11.71
N VAL A 109 6.20 -1.18 -11.57
CA VAL A 109 5.77 0.06 -12.21
C VAL A 109 5.36 1.03 -11.10
N ILE A 110 6.03 2.17 -11.06
CA ILE A 110 5.87 3.18 -10.01
C ILE A 110 5.42 4.48 -10.67
N VAL A 111 4.25 4.97 -10.26
CA VAL A 111 3.76 6.29 -10.60
C VAL A 111 3.96 7.19 -9.37
N GLY A 112 4.79 8.22 -9.52
CA GLY A 112 5.24 9.09 -8.43
C GLY A 112 6.48 8.58 -7.71
N GLY A 113 6.43 8.59 -6.37
CA GLY A 113 7.56 8.25 -5.51
C GLY A 113 7.14 7.94 -4.07
N GLY A 114 7.95 8.40 -3.11
CA GLY A 114 7.60 8.40 -1.68
C GLY A 114 7.59 7.01 -1.06
N VAL A 115 6.70 6.85 -0.07
CA VAL A 115 6.54 5.59 0.67
C VAL A 115 6.22 4.42 -0.28
N PRO A 116 5.27 4.51 -1.24
CA PRO A 116 4.99 3.40 -2.16
C PRO A 116 6.19 2.93 -3.00
N LYS A 117 7.04 3.87 -3.44
CA LYS A 117 8.26 3.52 -4.19
C LYS A 117 9.24 2.73 -3.33
N ASN A 118 9.54 3.22 -2.13
CA ASN A 118 10.50 2.55 -1.25
C ASN A 118 9.95 1.19 -0.83
N TYR A 119 8.69 1.15 -0.42
CA TYR A 119 8.03 -0.07 0.05
C TYR A 119 8.02 -1.20 -0.98
N SER A 120 7.71 -0.87 -2.25
CA SER A 120 7.74 -1.87 -3.33
C SER A 120 9.16 -2.38 -3.62
N GLN A 121 10.18 -1.53 -3.54
CA GLN A 121 11.58 -1.93 -3.72
C GLN A 121 12.12 -2.76 -2.55
N ASP A 122 11.71 -2.42 -1.33
CA ASP A 122 12.12 -3.10 -0.11
C ASP A 122 11.58 -4.53 -0.04
N SER A 123 10.54 -4.89 -0.80
CA SER A 123 10.01 -6.26 -0.87
C SER A 123 11.08 -7.32 -1.16
N VAL A 124 12.07 -7.00 -2.01
CA VAL A 124 13.20 -7.90 -2.32
C VAL A 124 14.15 -8.00 -1.14
N VAL A 125 14.55 -6.87 -0.57
CA VAL A 125 15.49 -6.82 0.55
C VAL A 125 14.89 -7.53 1.77
N MET A 126 13.62 -7.27 2.06
CA MET A 126 12.91 -7.92 3.16
C MET A 126 12.80 -9.42 2.95
N ALA A 127 12.53 -9.88 1.73
CA ALA A 127 12.50 -11.30 1.44
C ALA A 127 13.88 -11.96 1.64
N GLU A 128 14.96 -11.32 1.19
CA GLU A 128 16.34 -11.78 1.43
C GLU A 128 16.67 -11.82 2.93
N MET A 129 16.32 -10.77 3.69
CA MET A 129 16.56 -10.69 5.14
C MET A 129 15.75 -11.72 5.94
N LEU A 130 14.59 -12.13 5.45
CA LEU A 130 13.77 -13.21 6.03
C LEU A 130 14.24 -14.62 5.61
N GLY A 131 15.34 -14.72 4.84
CA GLY A 131 15.95 -15.99 4.45
C GLY A 131 15.39 -16.63 3.18
N TYR A 132 14.53 -15.92 2.44
CA TYR A 132 14.02 -16.43 1.15
C TYR A 132 15.06 -16.26 0.04
N LYS A 133 15.12 -17.24 -0.86
CA LYS A 133 16.00 -17.20 -2.04
C LYS A 133 15.28 -16.54 -3.21
N VAL A 134 15.21 -15.23 -3.20
CA VAL A 134 14.51 -14.45 -4.23
C VAL A 134 15.44 -13.85 -5.27
N LYS A 135 14.92 -13.70 -6.49
CA LYS A 135 15.55 -12.88 -7.52
C LYS A 135 15.09 -11.43 -7.40
N LYS A 136 15.94 -10.51 -7.82
CA LYS A 136 15.61 -9.09 -7.98
C LYS A 136 14.56 -8.91 -9.07
N HIS A 137 13.87 -7.77 -9.06
CA HIS A 137 12.95 -7.39 -10.14
C HIS A 137 13.70 -7.35 -11.48
N ARG A 138 13.14 -7.94 -12.54
CA ARG A 138 13.73 -7.95 -13.89
C ARG A 138 13.74 -6.56 -14.52
N PHE A 139 12.72 -5.76 -14.27
CA PHE A 139 12.60 -4.40 -14.79
C PHE A 139 11.88 -3.50 -13.81
N GLY A 140 12.16 -2.20 -13.92
CA GLY A 140 11.49 -1.16 -13.17
C GLY A 140 11.12 -0.01 -14.10
N ILE A 141 9.88 0.47 -14.02
CA ILE A 141 9.46 1.69 -14.71
C ILE A 141 9.03 2.67 -13.63
N GLN A 142 9.62 3.88 -13.63
CA GLN A 142 9.19 4.96 -12.75
C GLN A 142 8.79 6.16 -13.59
N ILE A 143 7.57 6.66 -13.36
CA ILE A 143 7.05 7.89 -13.95
C ILE A 143 6.92 8.87 -12.80
N SER A 144 7.67 9.98 -12.83
CA SER A 144 7.68 10.96 -11.73
C SER A 144 8.00 12.35 -12.25
N THR A 145 7.47 13.37 -11.57
CA THR A 145 7.79 14.78 -11.78
C THR A 145 8.93 15.26 -10.86
N ALA A 146 9.37 14.45 -9.89
CA ALA A 146 10.34 14.85 -8.87
C ALA A 146 11.76 15.02 -9.43
N ASP A 147 12.35 16.21 -9.34
CA ASP A 147 13.63 16.50 -9.95
C ASP A 147 14.80 15.79 -9.24
N PRO A 148 15.61 14.97 -9.95
CA PRO A 148 16.69 14.19 -9.36
C PRO A 148 17.79 15.03 -8.69
N ARG A 149 17.83 16.34 -8.92
CA ARG A 149 18.78 17.29 -8.33
C ARG A 149 18.39 17.76 -6.94
N ASP A 150 17.13 17.66 -6.57
CA ASP A 150 16.61 18.18 -5.29
C ASP A 150 17.09 17.37 -4.09
N GLY A 151 17.82 16.26 -4.31
CA GLY A 151 18.35 15.41 -3.25
C GLY A 151 17.27 14.62 -2.48
N ASP A 152 16.00 14.93 -2.72
CA ASP A 152 14.84 14.28 -2.15
C ASP A 152 14.87 12.77 -2.44
N TYR A 153 14.56 11.97 -1.41
CA TYR A 153 14.41 10.54 -1.52
C TYR A 153 13.45 10.16 -2.66
N GLN A 154 12.44 10.98 -2.94
CA GLN A 154 11.52 10.88 -4.10
C GLN A 154 12.26 10.85 -5.44
N ALA A 155 13.16 11.82 -5.59
CA ALA A 155 13.92 12.20 -6.77
C ALA A 155 15.16 11.32 -7.01
N GLN A 156 15.66 10.65 -5.96
CA GLN A 156 16.87 9.85 -6.06
C GLN A 156 16.81 8.91 -7.28
N ARG A 157 17.72 9.20 -8.22
CA ARG A 157 18.18 8.24 -9.20
C ARG A 157 18.63 7.04 -8.38
N SER A 158 18.22 5.83 -8.74
CA SER A 158 18.99 4.65 -8.34
C SER A 158 20.39 4.86 -8.94
N LYS A 159 21.27 5.59 -8.23
CA LYS A 159 22.60 6.02 -8.72
C LYS A 159 23.48 4.81 -9.02
N LYS A 160 23.06 3.63 -8.55
CA LYS A 160 23.31 2.33 -9.15
C LYS A 160 21.94 1.65 -9.32
N PRO A 161 21.58 1.04 -10.46
CA PRO A 161 20.65 -0.07 -10.36
C PRO A 161 21.33 -1.02 -9.38
N TYR A 162 20.74 -1.31 -8.23
CA TYR A 162 21.31 -2.36 -7.40
C TYR A 162 21.17 -3.66 -8.21
N HIS A 163 22.22 -4.00 -8.96
CA HIS A 163 22.47 -5.30 -9.56
C HIS A 163 21.48 -5.75 -10.65
N GLY A 164 21.43 -5.03 -11.78
CA GLY A 164 20.92 -5.60 -13.04
C GLY A 164 19.49 -5.26 -13.46
N VAL A 165 18.79 -4.38 -12.73
CA VAL A 165 17.46 -3.90 -13.14
C VAL A 165 17.61 -2.83 -14.23
N LYS A 166 17.05 -3.06 -15.42
CA LYS A 166 16.85 -1.97 -16.39
C LYS A 166 15.72 -1.08 -15.87
N THR A 167 16.08 0.10 -15.38
CA THR A 167 15.11 1.11 -14.95
C THR A 167 14.95 2.17 -16.03
N THR A 168 13.78 2.25 -16.65
CA THR A 168 13.44 3.36 -17.55
C THR A 168 12.66 4.39 -16.74
N LYS A 169 13.22 5.60 -16.59
CA LYS A 169 12.51 6.75 -16.02
C LYS A 169 11.95 7.60 -17.16
N ILE A 170 10.63 7.80 -17.18
CA ILE A 170 9.97 8.69 -18.13
C ILE A 170 9.67 10.00 -17.39
N TRP A 171 10.26 11.09 -17.88
CA TRP A 171 10.08 12.43 -17.34
C TRP A 171 9.02 13.15 -18.17
N MET A 172 7.90 13.50 -17.55
CA MET A 172 6.92 14.41 -18.16
C MET A 172 7.32 15.83 -17.75
N LYS A 173 7.72 16.63 -18.75
CA LYS A 173 7.94 18.08 -18.60
C LYS A 173 6.63 18.81 -18.83
#